data_AF-A0A8X6QCB0-F1
#
_entry.id   AF-A0A8X6QCB0-F1
#
_cell.length_a   1.000
_cell.length_b   1.000
_cell.length_c   1.000
_cell.angle_alpha   90.00
_cell.angle_beta   90.00
_cell.angle_gamma   90.00
#
_symmetry.space_group_name_H-M   'P 1'
#
loop_
_entity.id
_entity.type
_entity.pdbx_description
1 polymer ?
#
loop_
_entity_poly.entity_id
_entity_poly.type
_entity_poly.pdbx_seq_one_letter_code
_entity_poly.pdbx_strand_id
1 'polypeptide(L)'
;MVLTKKSGEVFVIDFTVAFEDRLTSFANARQGKIDKYLPIVEHLRREGKVAHVDAIVVGSLGSWDPSNDAALAQMGVSKKYAKLMRKLICLDTIRWSRDIYIQHLTDKKQY
;
A
#
# COMPACT_ATOMS: atom_id res chain seq x y z
N MET A 1 -2.95 1.82 -7.26
CA MET A 1 -3.14 3.25 -6.96
C MET A 1 -4.60 3.54 -6.72
N VAL A 2 -4.95 4.01 -5.53
CA VAL A 2 -6.27 4.51 -5.16
C VAL A 2 -6.18 6.03 -5.05
N LEU A 3 -7.13 6.73 -5.67
CA LEU A 3 -7.33 8.16 -5.52
C LEU A 3 -8.57 8.35 -4.66
N THR A 4 -8.42 8.92 -3.46
CA THR A 4 -9.57 9.30 -2.63
C THR A 4 -9.62 10.80 -2.43
N LYS A 5 -10.84 11.35 -2.46
CA LYS A 5 -11.12 12.74 -2.14
C LYS A 5 -11.79 12.81 -0.78
N LYS A 6 -11.15 13.44 0.19
CA LYS A 6 -11.76 13.71 1.51
C LYS A 6 -11.66 15.20 1.78
N SER A 7 -12.78 15.84 2.11
CA SER A 7 -12.82 17.26 2.49
C SER A 7 -12.15 18.22 1.49
N GLY A 8 -12.08 17.88 0.20
CA GLY A 8 -11.40 18.68 -0.82
C GLY A 8 -9.94 18.31 -1.09
N GLU A 9 -9.34 17.45 -0.25
CA GLU A 9 -7.97 16.95 -0.42
C GLU A 9 -7.94 15.69 -1.29
N VAL A 10 -6.84 15.50 -2.03
CA VAL A 10 -6.60 14.34 -2.89
C VAL A 10 -5.48 13.48 -2.30
N PHE A 11 -5.74 12.19 -2.08
CA PHE A 11 -4.73 11.24 -1.63
C PHE A 11 -4.40 10.27 -2.76
N VAL A 12 -3.12 10.21 -3.15
CA VAL A 12 -2.56 9.25 -4.10
C VAL A 12 -1.87 8.16 -3.30
N ILE A 13 -2.53 7.01 -3.15
CA ILE A 13 -1.98 5.91 -2.36
C ILE A 13 -1.83 4.66 -3.20
N ASP A 14 -0.63 4.09 -3.20
CA ASP A 14 -0.35 2.83 -3.88
C ASP A 14 -0.12 1.69 -2.89
N PHE A 15 -0.45 0.48 -3.30
CA PHE A 15 -0.17 -0.73 -2.52
C PHE A 15 1.10 -1.35 -3.05
N THR A 16 1.94 -1.87 -2.15
CA THR A 16 3.16 -2.57 -2.54
C THR A 16 3.44 -3.73 -1.60
N VAL A 17 3.88 -4.84 -2.19
CA VAL A 17 4.38 -6.00 -1.45
C VAL A 17 5.90 -5.91 -1.44
N ALA A 18 6.50 -5.94 -0.24
CA ALA A 18 7.94 -5.91 -0.04
C ALA A 18 8.44 -7.28 0.43
N PHE A 19 9.72 -7.56 0.15
CA PHE A 19 10.38 -8.72 0.73
C PHE A 19 10.61 -8.49 2.23
N GLU A 20 10.36 -9.51 3.06
CA GLU A 20 10.43 -9.42 4.52
C GLU A 20 11.83 -9.74 5.07
N ASP A 21 12.86 -9.02 4.63
CA ASP A 21 14.22 -9.21 5.14
C ASP A 21 14.55 -8.24 6.29
N ARG A 22 14.18 -6.95 6.18
CA ARG A 22 14.51 -5.88 7.13
C ARG A 22 13.48 -4.75 7.11
N LEU A 23 13.40 -3.98 8.21
CA LEU A 23 12.58 -2.76 8.28
C LEU A 23 12.93 -1.73 7.18
N THR A 24 14.19 -1.71 6.74
CA THR A 24 14.65 -0.86 5.65
C THR A 24 13.94 -1.16 4.32
N SER A 25 13.55 -2.41 4.07
CA SER A 25 12.89 -2.79 2.82
C SER A 25 11.48 -2.24 2.73
N PHE A 26 10.79 -2.10 3.85
CA PHE A 26 9.48 -1.45 3.88
C PHE A 26 9.60 0.05 3.62
N ALA A 27 10.56 0.71 4.27
CA ALA A 27 10.84 2.12 4.06
C ALA A 27 11.23 2.40 2.60
N ASN A 28 12.12 1.58 2.02
CA ASN A 28 12.54 1.71 0.62
C ASN A 28 11.37 1.47 -0.35
N ALA A 29 10.54 0.46 -0.11
CA ALA A 29 9.37 0.18 -0.94
C ALA A 29 8.36 1.33 -0.88
N ARG A 30 8.11 1.90 0.31
CA ARG A 30 7.29 3.11 0.48
C ARG A 30 7.87 4.28 -0.30
N GLN A 31 9.15 4.58 -0.08
CA GLN A 31 9.81 5.71 -0.71
C GLN A 31 9.80 5.60 -2.24
N GLY A 32 10.08 4.42 -2.79
CA GLY A 32 10.01 4.19 -4.23
C GLY A 32 8.62 4.44 -4.82
N LYS A 33 7.54 4.18 -4.08
CA LYS A 33 6.18 4.56 -4.49
C LYS A 33 5.94 6.06 -4.38
N ILE A 34 6.38 6.69 -3.29
CA ILE A 34 6.29 8.14 -3.11
C ILE A 34 6.98 8.86 -4.27
N ASP A 35 8.25 8.51 -4.55
CA ASP A 35 9.03 9.12 -5.62
C ASP A 35 8.37 8.94 -6.99
N LYS A 36 7.79 7.76 -7.24
CA LYS A 36 7.08 7.47 -8.49
C LYS A 36 5.85 8.37 -8.71
N TYR A 37 5.08 8.64 -7.66
CA TYR A 37 3.82 9.39 -7.77
C TYR A 37 3.95 10.86 -7.36
N LEU A 38 5.10 11.29 -6.84
CA LEU A 38 5.37 12.68 -6.47
C LEU A 38 5.07 13.67 -7.62
N PRO A 39 5.48 13.43 -8.88
CA PRO A 39 5.18 14.34 -9.98
C PRO A 39 3.68 14.58 -10.20
N ILE A 40 2.84 13.56 -9.96
CA ILE A 40 1.38 13.66 -10.07
C ILE A 40 0.81 14.55 -8.95
N VAL A 41 1.30 14.38 -7.72
CA VAL A 41 0.89 15.21 -6.59
C VAL A 41 1.34 16.65 -6.76
N GLU A 42 2.54 16.90 -7.26
CA GLU A 42 3.02 18.25 -7.58
C GLU A 42 2.20 18.92 -8.67
N HIS A 43 1.77 18.16 -9.68
CA HIS A 43 0.85 18.69 -10.69
C HIS A 43 -0.50 19.08 -10.08
N LEU A 44 -1.10 18.22 -9.25
CA LEU A 44 -2.37 18.53 -8.57
C LEU A 44 -2.24 19.75 -7.65
N ARG A 45 -1.12 19.91 -6.95
CA ARG A 45 -0.83 21.08 -6.12
C ARG A 45 -0.72 22.36 -6.94
N ARG A 46 -0.10 22.31 -8.14
CA ARG A 46 -0.05 23.43 -9.07
C ARG A 46 -1.44 23.85 -9.59
N GLU A 47 -2.39 22.92 -9.65
CA GLU A 47 -3.80 23.21 -9.96
C GLU A 47 -4.60 23.76 -8.76
N GLY A 48 -3.94 24.06 -7.64
CA GLY A 48 -4.58 24.60 -6.44
C GLY A 48 -5.26 23.55 -5.55
N LYS A 49 -5.03 22.26 -5.79
CA LYS A 49 -5.58 21.19 -4.94
C LYS A 49 -4.63 20.90 -3.77
N VAL A 50 -5.19 20.60 -2.60
CA VAL A 50 -4.44 20.00 -1.51
C VAL A 50 -4.26 18.52 -1.84
N ALA A 51 -3.02 18.07 -2.08
CA ALA A 51 -2.74 16.70 -2.50
C ALA A 51 -1.61 16.05 -1.71
N HIS A 52 -1.74 14.75 -1.45
CA HIS A 52 -0.85 13.91 -0.65
C HIS A 52 -0.50 12.64 -1.41
N VAL A 53 0.70 12.11 -1.21
CA VAL A 53 1.15 10.81 -1.72
C VAL A 53 1.62 9.97 -0.56
N ASP A 54 1.24 8.70 -0.56
CA ASP A 54 1.81 7.71 0.36
C ASP A 54 1.67 6.28 -0.21
N ALA A 55 2.10 5.28 0.55
CA ALA A 55 1.92 3.88 0.20
C ALA A 55 1.38 3.03 1.36
N ILE A 56 0.74 1.92 1.02
CA ILE A 56 0.46 0.82 1.94
C ILE A 56 1.43 -0.30 1.62
N VAL A 57 2.33 -0.59 2.57
CA VAL A 57 3.38 -1.60 2.42
C VAL A 57 3.03 -2.83 3.25
N VAL A 58 3.02 -3.99 2.59
CA VAL A 58 2.79 -5.29 3.24
C VAL A 58 3.92 -6.21 2.85
N GLY A 59 4.35 -7.06 3.76
CA GLY A 59 5.34 -8.08 3.46
C GLY A 59 4.73 -9.29 2.74
N SER A 60 5.53 -9.98 1.93
CA SER A 60 5.07 -11.15 1.17
C SER A 60 4.57 -12.32 2.03
N LEU A 61 4.95 -12.38 3.31
CA LEU A 61 4.50 -13.36 4.30
C LEU A 61 3.44 -12.79 5.26
N GLY A 62 2.93 -11.59 4.97
CA GLY A 62 1.84 -10.94 5.69
C GLY A 62 2.25 -9.95 6.77
N SER A 63 3.52 -9.56 6.85
CA SER A 63 3.96 -8.48 7.75
C SER A 63 3.31 -7.15 7.38
N TRP A 64 3.05 -6.30 8.37
CA TRP A 64 2.38 -5.01 8.19
C TRP A 64 3.33 -3.87 8.55
N ASP A 65 3.54 -2.91 7.65
CA ASP A 65 4.29 -1.69 7.96
C ASP A 65 3.50 -0.82 8.95
N PRO A 66 4.04 -0.51 10.16
CA PRO A 66 3.39 0.39 11.11
C PRO A 66 3.02 1.75 10.52
N SER A 67 3.78 2.24 9.54
CA SER A 67 3.53 3.53 8.88
C SER A 67 2.21 3.55 8.09
N ASN A 68 1.66 2.38 7.74
CA ASN A 68 0.35 2.28 7.09
C ASN A 68 -0.77 2.82 7.98
N ASP A 69 -0.67 2.66 9.30
CA ASP A 69 -1.74 3.09 10.21
C ASP A 69 -1.88 4.62 10.20
N ALA A 70 -0.75 5.34 10.09
CA ALA A 70 -0.73 6.79 9.93
C ALA A 70 -1.32 7.22 8.57
N ALA A 71 -0.95 6.54 7.48
CA ALA A 71 -1.49 6.81 6.14
C ALA A 71 -3.01 6.63 6.09
N LEU A 72 -3.53 5.53 6.63
CA LEU A 72 -4.96 5.26 6.72
C LEU A 72 -5.68 6.30 7.58
N ALA A 73 -5.08 6.72 8.70
CA ALA A 73 -5.65 7.77 9.55
C ALA A 73 -5.76 9.11 8.82
N GLN A 74 -4.75 9.51 8.05
CA GLN A 74 -4.78 10.74 7.24
C GLN A 74 -5.92 10.71 6.21
N MET A 75 -6.14 9.57 5.57
CA MET A 75 -7.28 9.37 4.66
C MET A 75 -8.66 9.40 5.36
N GLY A 76 -8.72 9.47 6.69
CA GLY A 76 -9.96 9.40 7.46
C GLY A 76 -10.53 8.00 7.64
N VAL A 77 -9.71 6.97 7.45
CA VAL A 77 -10.15 5.60 7.73
C VAL A 77 -10.30 5.42 9.24
N SER A 78 -11.48 4.97 9.67
CA SER A 78 -11.72 4.69 11.10
C SER A 78 -10.80 3.58 11.61
N LYS A 79 -10.38 3.66 12.88
CA LYS A 79 -9.52 2.63 13.50
C LYS A 79 -10.12 1.22 13.40
N LYS A 80 -11.44 1.10 13.56
CA LYS A 80 -12.17 -0.17 13.43
C LYS A 80 -12.03 -0.75 12.02
N TYR A 81 -12.21 0.09 11.00
CA TYR A 81 -12.09 -0.33 9.60
C TYR A 81 -10.63 -0.59 9.21
N ALA A 82 -9.68 0.23 9.66
CA ALA A 82 -8.24 0.01 9.44
C ALA A 82 -7.79 -1.36 9.98
N LYS A 83 -8.26 -1.76 11.17
CA LYS A 83 -7.97 -3.08 11.74
C LYS A 83 -8.52 -4.23 10.88
N LEU A 84 -9.70 -4.07 10.29
CA LEU A 84 -10.26 -5.06 9.36
C LEU A 84 -9.48 -5.09 8.06
N MET A 85 -9.20 -3.92 7.48
CA MET A 85 -8.45 -3.76 6.24
C MET A 85 -7.06 -4.40 6.33
N ARG A 86 -6.31 -4.14 7.41
CA ARG A 86 -5.02 -4.81 7.68
C ARG A 86 -5.15 -6.33 7.61
N LYS A 87 -6.15 -6.92 8.29
CA LYS A 87 -6.35 -8.37 8.28
C LYS A 87 -6.62 -8.90 6.87
N LEU A 88 -7.53 -8.27 6.14
CA LEU A 88 -7.92 -8.70 4.79
C LEU A 88 -6.74 -8.61 3.83
N ILE A 89 -6.01 -7.49 3.82
CA ILE A 89 -4.86 -7.30 2.92
C ILE A 89 -3.76 -8.31 3.25
N CYS A 90 -3.42 -8.52 4.52
CA CYS A 90 -2.39 -9.49 4.90
C CYS A 90 -2.78 -10.91 4.49
N LEU A 91 -4.04 -11.31 4.70
CA LEU A 91 -4.53 -12.64 4.30
C LEU A 91 -4.50 -12.84 2.79
N ASP A 92 -4.97 -11.84 2.02
CA ASP A 92 -4.93 -11.90 0.56
C ASP A 92 -3.49 -11.95 0.05
N THR A 93 -2.58 -11.16 0.64
CA THR A 93 -1.16 -11.16 0.27
C THR A 93 -0.54 -12.54 0.48
N ILE A 94 -0.75 -13.16 1.64
CA ILE A 94 -0.25 -14.52 1.92
C ILE A 94 -0.83 -15.53 0.92
N ARG A 95 -2.13 -15.45 0.64
CA ARG A 95 -2.80 -16.33 -0.32
C ARG A 95 -2.18 -16.21 -1.71
N TRP A 96 -2.01 -14.98 -2.21
CA TRP A 96 -1.40 -14.74 -3.52
C TRP A 96 0.06 -15.20 -3.56
N SER A 97 0.85 -14.92 -2.52
CA SER A 97 2.23 -15.42 -2.41
C SER A 97 2.30 -16.94 -2.48
N ARG A 98 1.40 -17.65 -1.78
CA ARG A 98 1.29 -19.11 -1.83
C ARG A 98 0.93 -19.58 -3.23
N ASP A 99 -0.07 -18.98 -3.84
CA ASP A 99 -0.57 -19.39 -5.16
C ASP A 99 0.52 -19.22 -6.23
N ILE A 100 1.28 -18.13 -6.20
CA ILE A 100 2.43 -17.91 -7.08
C ILE A 100 3.51 -18.99 -6.86
N TYR A 101 3.83 -19.30 -5.60
CA TYR A 101 4.84 -20.31 -5.26
C TYR A 101 4.43 -21.72 -5.72
N ILE A 102 3.18 -22.12 -5.45
CA ILE A 102 2.68 -23.44 -5.86
C ILE A 102 2.57 -23.54 -7.37
N GLN A 103 2.15 -22.47 -8.06
CA GLN A 103 2.16 -22.44 -9.51
C GLN A 103 3.58 -22.63 -10.06
N HIS A 104 4.58 -21.99 -9.46
CA HIS A 104 5.98 -22.18 -9.85
C HIS A 104 6.47 -23.63 -9.64
N LEU A 105 6.03 -24.30 -8.59
CA LEU A 105 6.41 -25.70 -8.33
C LEU A 105 5.71 -26.73 -9.21
N THR A 106 4.48 -26.44 -9.64
CA THR A 106 3.60 -27.42 -10.29
C THR A 106 3.37 -27.15 -11.77
N ASP A 107 3.79 -25.98 -12.27
CA ASP A 107 3.45 -25.39 -13.57
C ASP A 107 1.92 -25.31 -13.82
N LYS A 108 1.11 -25.47 -12.76
CA LYS A 108 -0.34 -25.39 -12.82
C LYS A 108 -0.81 -24.09 -12.24
N LYS A 109 -1.59 -23.34 -13.02
CA LYS A 109 -2.22 -22.10 -12.60
C LYS A 109 -3.13 -22.33 -11.39
N GLN A 110 -2.98 -21.52 -10.34
CA GLN A 110 -3.73 -21.66 -9.08
C GLN A 110 -4.94 -20.73 -8.98
N TYR A 111 -5.12 -19.82 -9.95
CA TYR A 111 -6.16 -18.78 -9.98
C TYR A 111 -6.61 -18.43 -11.40
#